data_AF-A0A1F6V1J1-F1
#
_entry.id   AF-A0A1F6V1J1-F1
#
_cell.length_a   1.000
_cell.length_b   1.000
_cell.length_c   1.000
_cell.angle_alpha   90.00
_cell.angle_beta   90.00
_cell.angle_gamma   90.00
#
_symmetry.space_group_name_H-M   'P 1'
#
loop_
_entity.id
_entity.type
_entity.pdbx_description
1 polymer ?
#
loop_
_entity_poly.entity_id
_entity_poly.type
_entity_poly.pdbx_seq_one_letter_code
_entity_poly.pdbx_strand_id
1 'polypeptide(L)'
;MEYNIKQETFKHYHGDKVRVLFVIAGLIMVVTFPFFRSLISLPMPLSILGSIALAVFGGLMNPKQKWVIFLNTLLPVVAFLFFEYYAVYAYNNLSPAESLHRTFFWVNQLLALIFFFAAYLSTKSLRGALVPDKD
;
A
#
# COMPACT_ATOMS: atom_id res chain seq x y z
N MET A 1 43.97 4.42 -3.57
CA MET A 1 43.10 4.07 -2.43
C MET A 1 41.68 3.98 -2.94
N GLU A 2 41.29 2.77 -3.37
CA GLU A 2 39.95 2.48 -3.86
C GLU A 2 39.02 2.35 -2.66
N TYR A 3 38.10 3.30 -2.50
CA TYR A 3 37.11 3.27 -1.42
C TYR A 3 36.09 2.18 -1.75
N ASN A 4 36.38 0.97 -1.31
CA ASN A 4 35.56 -0.21 -1.50
C ASN A 4 34.31 -0.07 -0.61
N ILE A 5 33.29 0.64 -1.11
CA ILE A 5 31.97 0.65 -0.50
C ILE A 5 31.48 -0.79 -0.57
N LYS A 6 31.60 -1.52 0.55
CA LYS A 6 30.85 -2.76 0.76
C LYS A 6 29.39 -2.41 0.53
N GLN A 7 28.91 -2.72 -0.66
CA GLN A 7 27.50 -2.90 -0.92
C GLN A 7 27.12 -4.11 -0.07
N GLU A 8 26.83 -3.89 1.22
CA GLU A 8 26.01 -4.82 1.97
C GLU A 8 24.69 -4.87 1.22
N THR A 9 24.65 -5.79 0.27
CA THR A 9 23.46 -6.12 -0.47
C THR A 9 22.50 -6.62 0.59
N PHE A 10 21.56 -5.76 0.98
CA PHE A 10 20.38 -6.20 1.71
C PHE A 10 19.62 -7.16 0.79
N LYS A 11 20.10 -8.41 0.70
CA LYS A 11 19.67 -9.46 -0.24
C LYS A 11 18.16 -9.74 -0.13
N HIS A 12 17.55 -9.31 0.98
CA HIS A 12 16.15 -9.46 1.32
C HIS A 12 15.35 -8.14 1.33
N TYR A 13 15.88 -7.04 0.78
CA TYR A 13 15.13 -5.78 0.64
C TYR A 13 14.22 -5.81 -0.59
N HIS A 14 12.91 -5.64 -0.37
CA HIS A 14 11.91 -5.55 -1.44
C HIS A 14 11.20 -4.19 -1.46
N GLY A 15 11.77 -3.16 -0.82
CA GLY A 15 11.14 -1.86 -0.71
C GLY A 15 10.89 -1.16 -2.04
N ASP A 16 11.72 -1.40 -3.07
CA ASP A 16 11.49 -0.83 -4.40
C ASP A 16 10.18 -1.33 -5.03
N LYS A 17 9.87 -2.62 -4.84
CA LYS A 17 8.60 -3.20 -5.31
C LYS A 17 7.41 -2.64 -4.54
N VAL A 18 7.54 -2.49 -3.22
CA VAL A 18 6.50 -1.90 -2.37
C VAL A 18 6.24 -0.45 -2.74
N ARG A 19 7.29 0.32 -3.04
CA ARG A 19 7.19 1.71 -3.52
C ARG A 19 6.36 1.80 -4.80
N VAL A 20 6.62 0.93 -5.78
CA VAL A 20 5.85 0.88 -7.02
C VAL A 20 4.38 0.57 -6.73
N LEU A 21 4.10 -0.41 -5.86
CA LEU A 21 2.72 -0.75 -5.47
C LEU A 21 1.99 0.43 -4.79
N PHE A 22 2.66 1.19 -3.92
CA PHE A 22 2.07 2.35 -3.26
C PHE A 22 1.76 3.48 -4.24
N VAL A 23 2.66 3.73 -5.21
CA VAL A 23 2.42 4.74 -6.25
C VAL A 23 1.24 4.33 -7.13
N ILE A 24 1.18 3.08 -7.58
CA ILE A 24 0.06 2.56 -8.37
C ILE A 24 -1.26 2.67 -7.58
N ALA A 25 -1.27 2.25 -6.32
CA ALA A 25 -2.46 2.36 -5.46
C ALA A 25 -2.90 3.82 -5.30
N GLY A 26 -1.96 4.73 -5.01
CA GLY A 26 -2.25 6.16 -4.88
C GLY A 26 -2.83 6.77 -6.15
N LEU A 27 -2.32 6.39 -7.32
CA LEU A 27 -2.86 6.82 -8.62
C LEU A 27 -4.28 6.31 -8.83
N ILE A 28 -4.54 5.02 -8.56
CA ILE A 28 -5.90 4.45 -8.65
C ILE A 28 -6.84 5.23 -7.73
N MET A 29 -6.45 5.50 -6.48
CA MET A 29 -7.27 6.25 -5.53
C MET A 29 -7.58 7.66 -6.04
N VAL A 30 -6.59 8.40 -6.54
CA VAL A 30 -6.81 9.77 -7.06
C VAL A 30 -7.74 9.76 -8.27
N VAL A 31 -7.52 8.86 -9.23
CA VAL A 31 -8.31 8.79 -10.46
C VAL A 31 -9.74 8.35 -10.19
N THR A 32 -9.95 7.41 -9.26
CA THR A 32 -11.28 6.83 -8.99
C THR A 32 -12.09 7.63 -7.97
N PHE A 33 -11.46 8.43 -7.12
CA PHE A 33 -12.11 9.24 -6.09
C PHE A 33 -13.30 10.09 -6.56
N PRO A 34 -13.22 10.90 -7.64
CA PRO A 34 -14.36 11.73 -8.07
C PRO A 34 -15.60 10.91 -8.42
N PHE A 35 -15.43 9.69 -8.92
CA PHE A 35 -16.54 8.80 -9.30
C PHE A 35 -17.19 8.12 -8.09
N PHE A 36 -16.44 7.93 -7.01
CA PHE A 36 -16.90 7.21 -5.82
C PHE A 36 -17.26 8.11 -4.64
N ARG A 37 -17.21 9.44 -4.83
CA ARG A 37 -17.45 10.42 -3.76
C ARG A 37 -18.77 10.22 -3.02
N SER A 38 -19.83 9.81 -3.73
CA SER A 38 -21.17 9.55 -3.18
C SER A 38 -21.24 8.30 -2.30
N LEU A 39 -20.33 7.35 -2.48
CA LEU A 39 -20.26 6.11 -1.71
C LEU A 39 -19.30 6.19 -0.52
N ILE A 40 -18.38 7.14 -0.55
CA ILE A 40 -17.36 7.32 0.49
C ILE A 40 -17.90 8.28 1.55
N SER A 41 -18.12 7.75 2.75
CA SER A 41 -18.58 8.54 3.91
C SER A 41 -17.49 9.41 4.55
N LEU A 42 -16.23 9.30 4.10
CA LEU A 42 -15.13 10.12 4.60
C LEU A 42 -15.17 11.56 4.08
N PRO A 43 -14.70 12.54 4.89
CA PRO A 43 -14.44 13.89 4.42
C PRO A 43 -13.48 13.93 3.22
N MET A 44 -13.82 14.72 2.22
CA MET A 44 -13.05 14.84 0.98
C MET A 44 -11.55 15.14 1.19
N PRO A 45 -11.15 16.07 2.08
CA PRO A 45 -9.73 16.34 2.30
C PRO A 45 -8.97 15.13 2.86
N LEU A 46 -9.59 14.32 3.71
CA LEU A 46 -8.95 13.14 4.29
C LEU A 46 -8.69 12.05 3.25
N SER A 47 -9.61 11.85 2.30
CA SER A 47 -9.41 10.90 1.20
C SER A 47 -8.25 11.32 0.29
N ILE A 48 -8.16 12.61 -0.05
CA ILE A 48 -7.06 13.14 -0.88
C ILE A 48 -5.72 13.04 -0.13
N LEU A 49 -5.69 13.43 1.14
CA LEU A 49 -4.51 13.31 1.98
C LEU A 49 -4.06 11.86 2.13
N GLY A 50 -4.98 10.91 2.26
CA GLY A 50 -4.68 9.48 2.31
C GLY A 50 -3.96 8.99 1.05
N SER A 51 -4.45 9.37 -0.13
CA SER A 51 -3.82 9.04 -1.42
C SER A 51 -2.41 9.60 -1.55
N ILE A 52 -2.22 10.87 -1.17
CA ILE A 52 -0.91 11.52 -1.20
C ILE A 52 0.04 10.92 -0.16
N ALA A 53 -0.46 10.64 1.04
CA ALA A 53 0.32 10.03 2.10
C ALA A 53 0.92 8.70 1.64
N LEU A 54 0.15 7.85 0.96
CA LEU A 54 0.66 6.59 0.40
C LEU A 54 1.82 6.80 -0.58
N ALA A 55 1.70 7.78 -1.48
CA ALA A 55 2.78 8.12 -2.42
C ALA A 55 4.03 8.65 -1.69
N VAL A 56 3.83 9.52 -0.69
CA VAL A 56 4.93 10.09 0.11
C VAL A 56 5.63 9.00 0.94
N PHE A 57 4.89 8.15 1.65
CA PHE A 57 5.46 7.04 2.42
C PHE A 57 6.20 6.04 1.51
N GLY A 58 5.69 5.78 0.30
CA GLY A 58 6.41 5.01 -0.70
C GLY A 58 7.74 5.65 -1.11
N GLY A 59 7.78 6.99 -1.22
CA GLY A 59 9.00 7.75 -1.50
C GLY A 59 10.01 7.79 -0.36
N LEU A 60 9.54 7.74 0.89
CA LEU A 60 10.39 7.73 2.09
C LEU A 60 11.03 6.36 2.38
N MET A 61 10.72 5.34 1.59
CA MET A 61 11.16 3.96 1.80
C MET A 61 12.69 3.84 1.67
N ASN A 62 13.38 3.62 2.80
CA ASN A 62 14.84 3.57 2.88
C ASN A 62 15.29 2.34 3.69
N PRO A 63 16.22 1.50 3.17
CA PRO A 63 16.74 0.33 3.88
C PRO A 63 17.55 0.67 5.14
N LYS A 64 18.07 1.90 5.28
CA LYS A 64 18.96 2.29 6.39
C LYS A 64 18.21 2.53 7.71
N GLN A 65 16.91 2.81 7.68
CA GLN A 65 16.14 3.20 8.86
C GLN A 65 15.14 2.11 9.24
N LYS A 66 15.45 1.30 10.26
CA LYS A 66 14.61 0.18 10.71
C LYS A 66 13.18 0.59 11.09
N TRP A 67 12.99 1.78 11.69
CA TRP A 67 11.67 2.31 12.01
C TRP A 67 10.82 2.60 10.75
N VAL A 68 11.45 3.08 9.68
CA VAL A 68 10.78 3.31 8.39
C VAL A 68 10.38 1.99 7.74
N ILE A 69 11.20 0.94 7.86
CA ILE A 69 10.83 -0.40 7.40
C ILE A 69 9.59 -0.91 8.16
N PHE A 70 9.55 -0.75 9.48
CA PHE A 70 8.40 -1.14 10.30
C PHE A 70 7.12 -0.39 9.91
N LEU A 71 7.17 0.94 9.78
CA LEU A 71 6.02 1.74 9.33
C LEU A 71 5.53 1.32 7.94
N ASN A 72 6.46 1.03 7.01
CA ASN A 72 6.12 0.55 5.68
C ASN A 72 5.58 -0.89 5.65
N THR A 73 5.72 -1.66 6.74
CA THR A 73 5.03 -2.94 6.93
C THR A 73 3.63 -2.74 7.50
N LEU A 74 3.45 -1.78 8.41
CA LEU A 74 2.16 -1.52 9.05
C LEU A 74 1.16 -0.84 8.10
N LEU A 75 1.60 0.16 7.35
CA LEU A 75 0.76 0.94 6.44
C LEU A 75 -0.02 0.10 5.40
N PRO A 76 0.59 -0.86 4.68
CA PRO A 76 -0.15 -1.68 3.72
C PRO A 76 -1.11 -2.65 4.40
N VAL A 77 -0.85 -3.08 5.64
CA VAL A 77 -1.79 -3.92 6.40
C VAL A 77 -3.05 -3.12 6.72
N VAL A 78 -2.90 -1.89 7.23
CA VAL A 78 -4.03 -1.00 7.52
C VAL A 78 -4.81 -0.68 6.25
N ALA A 79 -4.12 -0.37 5.15
CA ALA A 79 -4.75 -0.09 3.88
C ALA A 79 -5.50 -1.33 3.32
N PHE A 80 -4.90 -2.52 3.40
CA PHE A 80 -5.56 -3.77 3.01
C PHE A 80 -6.88 -3.96 3.76
N LEU A 81 -6.86 -3.86 5.10
CA LEU A 81 -8.07 -4.02 5.92
C LEU A 81 -9.14 -3.00 5.55
N PHE A 82 -8.74 -1.75 5.28
CA PHE A 82 -9.65 -0.69 4.87
C PHE A 82 -10.31 -0.99 3.53
N PHE A 83 -9.53 -1.31 2.49
CA PHE A 83 -10.06 -1.57 1.15
C PHE A 83 -10.85 -2.87 1.06
N GLU A 84 -10.40 -3.92 1.75
CA GLU A 84 -11.14 -5.18 1.83
C GLU A 84 -12.49 -4.97 2.54
N TYR A 85 -12.53 -4.19 3.62
CA TYR A 85 -13.78 -3.83 4.28
C TYR A 85 -14.77 -3.17 3.32
N TYR A 86 -14.33 -2.19 2.53
CA TYR A 86 -15.21 -1.52 1.55
C TYR A 86 -15.62 -2.43 0.39
N ALA A 87 -14.75 -3.34 -0.05
CA ALA A 87 -15.11 -4.34 -1.06
C ALA A 87 -16.19 -5.29 -0.54
N VAL A 88 -15.99 -5.88 0.64
CA VAL A 88 -16.97 -6.76 1.29
C VAL A 88 -18.27 -6.01 1.61
N TYR A 89 -18.18 -4.77 2.09
CA TYR A 89 -19.36 -3.93 2.32
C TYR A 89 -20.15 -3.71 1.03
N ALA A 90 -19.48 -3.35 -0.07
CA ALA A 90 -20.12 -3.16 -1.36
C ALA A 90 -20.80 -4.43 -1.87
N TYR A 91 -20.15 -5.58 -1.72
CA TYR A 91 -20.72 -6.87 -2.13
C TYR A 91 -22.00 -7.24 -1.36
N ASN A 92 -22.03 -6.96 -0.05
CA ASN A 92 -23.14 -7.36 0.81
C ASN A 92 -24.29 -6.34 0.90
N ASN A 93 -23.98 -5.04 0.78
CA ASN A 93 -24.93 -3.97 1.11
C ASN A 93 -25.33 -3.10 -0.08
N LEU A 94 -24.59 -3.12 -1.19
CA LEU A 94 -24.91 -2.32 -2.37
C LEU A 94 -25.52 -3.18 -3.46
N SER A 95 -26.53 -2.65 -4.16
CA SER A 95 -27.19 -3.36 -5.24
C SER A 95 -26.22 -3.63 -6.40
N PRO A 96 -26.00 -4.89 -6.82
CA PRO A 96 -25.17 -5.21 -7.97
C PRO A 96 -25.74 -4.74 -9.30
N ALA A 97 -27.01 -4.29 -9.36
CA ALA A 97 -27.62 -3.81 -10.61
C ALA A 97 -27.00 -2.50 -11.08
N GLU A 98 -26.54 -1.66 -10.15
CA GLU A 98 -25.92 -0.38 -10.46
C GLU A 98 -24.46 -0.57 -10.90
N SER A 99 -24.12 -0.03 -12.06
CA SER A 99 -22.76 -0.13 -12.62
C SER A 99 -21.71 0.46 -11.68
N LEU A 100 -22.03 1.60 -11.05
CA LEU A 100 -21.15 2.30 -10.13
C LEU A 100 -20.83 1.46 -8.88
N HIS A 101 -21.80 0.76 -8.30
CA HIS A 101 -21.58 -0.15 -7.16
C HIS A 101 -20.67 -1.32 -7.53
N ARG A 102 -20.86 -1.93 -8.71
CA ARG A 102 -19.98 -3.00 -9.20
C ARG A 102 -18.56 -2.49 -9.43
N THR A 103 -18.39 -1.33 -10.03
CA THR A 103 -17.07 -0.74 -10.26
C THR A 103 -16.40 -0.37 -8.94
N PHE A 104 -17.15 0.14 -7.96
CA PHE A 104 -16.65 0.40 -6.61
C PHE A 104 -16.13 -0.87 -5.94
N PHE A 105 -16.90 -1.97 -5.98
CA PHE A 105 -16.45 -3.28 -5.48
C PHE A 105 -15.11 -3.69 -6.10
N TRP A 106 -15.02 -3.73 -7.43
CA TRP A 106 -13.83 -4.22 -8.12
C TRP A 106 -12.60 -3.34 -7.91
N VAL A 107 -12.76 -2.01 -7.83
CA VAL A 107 -11.63 -1.11 -7.54
C VAL A 107 -11.13 -1.32 -6.10
N ASN A 108 -12.02 -1.40 -5.12
CA ASN A 108 -11.62 -1.67 -3.73
C ASN A 108 -10.97 -3.06 -3.59
N GLN A 109 -11.50 -4.08 -4.28
CA GLN A 109 -10.89 -5.41 -4.30
C GLN A 109 -9.49 -5.40 -4.91
N LEU A 110 -9.30 -4.69 -6.03
CA LEU A 110 -8.00 -4.54 -6.66
C LEU A 110 -7.00 -3.82 -5.74
N LEU A 111 -7.42 -2.74 -5.08
CA LEU A 111 -6.60 -2.03 -4.09
C LEU A 111 -6.25 -2.94 -2.92
N ALA A 112 -7.19 -3.71 -2.39
CA ALA A 112 -6.94 -4.70 -1.33
C ALA A 112 -5.85 -5.69 -1.75
N LEU A 113 -5.94 -6.25 -2.96
CA LEU A 113 -4.90 -7.16 -3.47
C LEU A 113 -3.52 -6.49 -3.60
N ILE A 114 -3.47 -5.25 -4.12
CA ILE A 114 -2.22 -4.48 -4.19
C ILE A 114 -1.59 -4.32 -2.80
N PHE A 115 -2.40 -3.96 -1.80
CA PHE A 115 -1.92 -3.79 -0.43
C PHE A 115 -1.57 -5.10 0.26
N PHE A 116 -2.26 -6.20 -0.05
CA PHE A 116 -1.88 -7.53 0.40
C PHE A 116 -0.48 -7.92 -0.08
N PHE A 117 -0.17 -7.72 -1.37
CA PHE A 117 1.17 -7.96 -1.90
C PHE A 117 2.21 -7.01 -1.30
N ALA A 118 1.85 -5.74 -1.11
CA ALA A 118 2.73 -4.77 -0.46
C ALA A 118 3.04 -5.15 1.00
N ALA A 119 2.05 -5.63 1.75
CA ALA A 119 2.23 -6.14 3.11
C ALA A 119 3.14 -7.38 3.13
N TYR A 120 2.96 -8.31 2.21
CA TYR A 120 3.82 -9.50 2.10
C TYR A 120 5.28 -9.14 1.81
N LEU A 121 5.53 -8.27 0.82
CA LEU A 121 6.89 -7.86 0.43
C LEU A 121 7.57 -6.98 1.48
N SER A 122 6.83 -6.07 2.12
CA SER A 122 7.35 -5.27 3.23
C SER A 122 7.67 -6.13 4.44
N THR A 123 6.87 -7.16 4.75
CA THR A 123 7.15 -8.13 5.82
C THR A 123 8.44 -8.92 5.56
N LYS A 124 8.66 -9.36 4.30
CA LYS A 124 9.95 -9.98 3.92
C LYS A 124 11.14 -9.05 4.15
N SER A 125 10.98 -7.76 3.85
CA SER A 125 12.01 -6.74 4.07
C SER A 125 12.27 -6.52 5.57
N LEU A 126 11.20 -6.46 6.37
CA LEU A 126 11.29 -6.35 7.82
C LEU A 126 11.97 -7.58 8.45
N ARG A 127 11.62 -8.79 8.02
CA ARG A 127 12.27 -10.03 8.46
C ARG A 127 13.77 -10.00 8.19
N GLY A 128 14.18 -9.62 6.97
CA GLY A 128 15.59 -9.49 6.62
C GLY A 128 16.34 -8.41 7.42
N ALA A 129 15.63 -7.38 7.92
CA ALA A 129 16.23 -6.34 8.76
C ALA A 129 16.33 -6.73 10.25
N LEU A 130 15.47 -7.64 10.73
CA LEU A 130 15.40 -8.09 12.13
C LEU A 130 16.20 -9.37 12.39
N VAL A 131 16.24 -10.28 11.41
CA VAL A 131 17.00 -11.52 11.46
C VAL A 131 18.11 -11.42 10.41
N PRO A 132 19.31 -10.93 10.77
CA PRO A 132 20.47 -11.04 9.89
C PRO A 132 20.72 -12.53 9.63
N ASP A 133 20.91 -12.90 8.36
CA ASP A 133 21.38 -14.25 8.03
C ASP A 133 22.66 -14.52 8.84
N LYS A 134 22.72 -15.65 9.55
CA LYS A 134 23.97 -16.11 10.16
C LYS A 134 24.87 -16.54 9.01
N ASP A 135 25.94 -15.79 8.77
CA ASP A 135 27.08 -16.22 7.95
C ASP A 135 27.68 -17.53 8.48
#